data_AF-A0A935ZAZ0-F1
#
_entry.id   AF-A0A935ZAZ0-F1
#
_cell.length_a   1.000
_cell.length_b   1.000
_cell.length_c   1.000
_cell.angle_alpha   90.00
_cell.angle_beta   90.00
_cell.angle_gamma   90.00
#
_symmetry.space_group_name_H-M   'P 1'
#
loop_
_entity.id
_entity.type
_entity.pdbx_description
1 polymer ?
#
loop_
_entity_poly.entity_id
_entity_poly.type
_entity_poly.pdbx_seq_one_letter_code
_entity_poly.pdbx_strand_id
1 'polypeptide(L)'
;MPTATAATSVPHDPRHHAGVCSRYRGGLATFSLLAMLVTAGCRRDPGALQGPTTGNARGEDAAGLPAFGSEGEAIGETERFKVEVGDAPVRGNPNALVTVVMFSDFECGFCRQGYHTLRELEHRYEGRVRIAYKAFPLDFHSAALPTAIAARTAQSQGKFWEFHDRLFSDQRLDLERLFDYARDAGMDTEALAKDLDALAWGPEVRRDMRQARKLGVSSTPTFFINGRMISGARPIGEMSSIVDEELELADTWLAQGVAPSDLYAHAINGGYSAVQYTERRGLDPDGVFVVPLGKSPAIGPATAPVTIVAFGDFECPFCARGNDVISRLRARYGEKIRLVHKHNPLPFHSHAFVAARAAAAADAQGKFWPFHDALYETRAHFDEDTLDTIAKRIGLDMKRFRRDMAGRELDQVVDDDLALGAMLGVTGTPAYFVNGRPIEGALPELHFRLVIEEELERAATALERGVEPAKLYDTLCRTPIE
;
A
#
# COMPACT_ATOMS: atom_id res chain seq x y z
N MET A 1 -3.87 65.11 -12.01
CA MET A 1 -3.65 65.84 -10.75
C MET A 1 -4.06 64.92 -9.61
N PRO A 2 -3.11 64.57 -8.70
CA PRO A 2 -3.25 63.54 -7.69
C PRO A 2 -3.46 64.12 -6.28
N THR A 3 -3.86 63.29 -5.32
CA THR A 3 -3.44 63.45 -3.92
C THR A 3 -3.14 62.09 -3.29
N ALA A 4 -1.86 61.92 -2.99
CA ALA A 4 -1.28 60.86 -2.18
C ALA A 4 -1.54 61.10 -0.69
N THR A 5 -1.38 60.06 0.13
CA THR A 5 -1.07 60.22 1.55
C THR A 5 -0.11 59.13 2.00
N ALA A 6 0.80 59.54 2.87
CA ALA A 6 2.15 59.05 2.99
C ALA A 6 2.32 57.91 4.01
N ALA A 7 3.41 57.18 3.81
CA ALA A 7 4.04 56.30 4.77
C ALA A 7 4.74 57.11 5.88
N THR A 8 4.82 56.53 7.08
CA THR A 8 5.80 56.92 8.10
C THR A 8 6.49 55.67 8.66
N SER A 9 7.75 55.54 8.29
CA SER A 9 8.78 54.71 8.92
C SER A 9 9.51 55.52 9.99
N VAL A 10 9.91 54.91 11.11
CA VAL A 10 10.91 55.47 12.05
C VAL A 10 11.86 54.34 12.50
N PRO A 11 13.18 54.61 12.70
CA PRO A 11 14.26 53.63 12.62
C PRO A 11 14.93 53.24 13.97
N HIS A 12 15.89 52.30 13.85
CA HIS A 12 16.96 51.82 14.74
C HIS A 12 17.52 52.76 15.82
N ASP A 13 17.95 52.20 16.98
CA ASP A 13 19.39 51.95 17.31
C ASP A 13 19.57 51.14 18.64
N PRO A 14 20.69 50.39 18.85
CA PRO A 14 20.90 49.41 19.91
C PRO A 14 21.94 49.83 20.99
N ARG A 15 22.21 48.89 21.93
CA ARG A 15 23.30 48.86 22.96
C ARG A 15 23.03 49.75 24.19
N HIS A 16 23.35 49.42 25.45
CA HIS A 16 24.28 48.45 26.04
C HIS A 16 24.04 48.33 27.58
N HIS A 17 24.52 47.21 28.16
CA HIS A 17 25.11 47.00 29.50
C HIS A 17 24.32 46.49 30.73
N ALA A 18 24.72 45.27 31.13
CA ALA A 18 25.05 44.76 32.47
C ALA A 18 23.95 44.73 33.56
N GLY A 19 23.70 43.66 34.33
CA GLY A 19 24.40 42.39 34.56
C GLY A 19 24.24 42.05 36.04
N VAL A 20 23.67 40.89 36.41
CA VAL A 20 23.84 40.31 37.76
C VAL A 20 23.76 38.78 37.67
N CYS A 21 24.79 38.15 38.24
CA CYS A 21 24.97 36.72 38.47
C CYS A 21 23.87 36.06 39.31
N SER A 22 23.49 34.83 38.98
CA SER A 22 23.14 33.83 40.00
C SER A 22 23.58 32.45 39.57
N ARG A 23 24.29 31.79 40.48
CA ARG A 23 24.89 30.46 40.37
C ARG A 23 23.82 29.40 40.58
N TYR A 24 23.82 28.31 39.81
CA TYR A 24 23.44 27.00 40.34
C TYR A 24 24.24 25.87 39.69
N ARG A 25 24.66 24.95 40.56
CA ARG A 25 25.71 23.93 40.37
C ARG A 25 25.25 22.77 39.48
N GLY A 26 26.15 22.31 38.62
CA GLY A 26 26.05 21.02 37.94
C GLY A 26 26.44 19.85 38.85
N GLY A 27 25.75 18.72 38.65
CA GLY A 27 26.12 17.40 39.16
C GLY A 27 25.99 16.39 38.03
N LEU A 28 27.14 15.87 37.57
CA LEU A 28 27.22 14.69 36.71
C LEU A 28 27.02 13.43 37.56
N ALA A 29 26.22 12.49 37.07
CA ALA A 29 26.14 11.13 37.61
C ALA A 29 26.50 10.14 36.50
N THR A 30 27.68 9.52 36.63
CA THR A 30 28.18 8.38 35.87
C THR A 30 27.58 7.09 36.42
N PHE A 31 27.05 6.21 35.56
CA PHE A 31 26.68 4.84 35.94
C PHE A 31 27.73 3.86 35.45
N SER A 32 28.35 3.16 36.41
CA SER A 32 29.31 2.08 36.21
C SER A 32 28.60 0.73 36.06
N LEU A 33 29.09 -0.08 35.12
CA LEU A 33 28.82 -1.51 34.97
C LEU A 33 29.27 -2.28 36.21
N LEU A 34 28.46 -3.23 36.68
CA LEU A 34 28.91 -4.34 37.52
C LEU A 34 28.26 -5.65 37.05
N ALA A 35 29.09 -6.59 36.62
CA ALA A 35 28.73 -7.97 36.34
C ALA A 35 28.77 -8.80 37.61
N MET A 36 27.80 -9.70 37.81
CA MET A 36 27.90 -10.80 38.77
C MET A 36 27.36 -12.10 38.15
N LEU A 37 28.23 -13.12 38.17
CA LEU A 37 27.97 -14.52 37.93
C LEU A 37 27.66 -15.19 39.27
N VAL A 38 26.53 -15.91 39.38
CA VAL A 38 26.37 -17.04 40.33
C VAL A 38 25.49 -18.12 39.68
N THR A 39 25.97 -19.35 39.77
CA THR A 39 25.39 -20.59 39.24
C THR A 39 24.45 -21.28 40.25
N ALA A 40 23.68 -22.24 39.71
CA ALA A 40 23.01 -23.39 40.36
C ALA A 40 21.47 -23.34 40.58
N GLY A 41 20.74 -23.91 39.61
CA GLY A 41 20.02 -25.18 39.78
C GLY A 41 18.64 -25.18 40.46
N CYS A 42 17.57 -25.43 39.68
CA CYS A 42 16.52 -26.41 39.98
C CYS A 42 15.64 -26.71 38.75
N ARG A 43 15.33 -28.01 38.57
CA ARG A 43 14.52 -28.61 37.48
C ARG A 43 13.03 -28.26 37.59
N ARG A 44 12.35 -28.16 36.44
CA ARG A 44 10.96 -28.64 36.26
C ARG A 44 10.68 -28.90 34.76
N ASP A 45 10.15 -30.08 34.50
CA ASP A 45 9.75 -30.60 33.18
C ASP A 45 8.65 -29.76 32.50
N PRO A 46 8.69 -29.56 31.17
CA PRO A 46 7.53 -29.16 30.40
C PRO A 46 6.77 -30.41 29.91
N GLY A 47 5.54 -30.56 30.39
CA GLY A 47 4.56 -31.49 29.81
C GLY A 47 4.20 -31.04 28.40
N ALA A 48 4.36 -31.97 27.46
CA ALA A 48 4.10 -31.81 26.04
C ALA A 48 2.62 -31.59 25.72
N LEU A 49 2.33 -30.64 24.84
CA LEU A 49 1.20 -30.70 23.92
C LEU A 49 1.76 -30.53 22.50
N GLN A 50 1.71 -31.63 21.74
CA GLN A 50 2.21 -31.77 20.39
C GLN A 50 1.26 -31.07 19.41
N GLY A 51 1.77 -30.08 18.67
CA GLY A 51 1.19 -29.64 17.40
C GLY A 51 1.53 -30.65 16.28
N PRO A 52 0.75 -30.71 15.19
CA PRO A 52 0.87 -31.74 14.18
C PRO A 52 2.21 -31.63 13.44
N THR A 53 2.94 -32.75 13.44
CA THR A 53 4.18 -32.96 12.69
C THR A 53 3.88 -33.00 11.19
N THR A 54 4.27 -31.97 10.44
CA THR A 54 4.49 -32.09 9.00
C THR A 54 5.91 -32.59 8.76
N GLY A 55 6.01 -33.73 8.08
CA GLY A 55 7.24 -34.46 7.85
C GLY A 55 8.29 -33.65 7.07
N ASN A 56 9.52 -33.77 7.56
CA ASN A 56 10.76 -33.39 6.88
C ASN A 56 10.93 -34.23 5.61
N ALA A 57 10.83 -33.61 4.44
CA ALA A 57 11.56 -34.03 3.26
C ALA A 57 12.65 -32.98 3.00
N ARG A 58 13.86 -33.28 3.49
CA ARG A 58 15.06 -32.51 3.15
C ARG A 58 15.40 -32.80 1.68
N GLY A 59 15.17 -31.82 0.82
CA GLY A 59 15.88 -31.70 -0.45
C GLY A 59 17.09 -30.79 -0.22
N GLU A 60 18.27 -31.34 -0.47
CA GLU A 60 19.52 -30.61 -0.59
C GLU A 60 19.38 -29.62 -1.76
N ASP A 61 19.31 -28.32 -1.47
CA ASP A 61 19.65 -27.20 -2.35
C ASP A 61 19.49 -25.90 -1.55
N ALA A 62 20.37 -25.73 -0.56
CA ALA A 62 20.55 -24.47 0.15
C ALA A 62 22.00 -24.01 -0.05
N ALA A 63 22.33 -23.68 -1.30
CA ALA A 63 23.52 -22.91 -1.63
C ALA A 63 23.11 -21.43 -1.70
N GLY A 64 23.86 -20.58 -1.00
CA GLY A 64 23.50 -19.21 -0.65
C GLY A 64 23.18 -18.29 -1.83
N LEU A 65 22.20 -17.42 -1.61
CA LEU A 65 21.93 -16.26 -2.45
C LEU A 65 23.11 -15.27 -2.34
N PRO A 66 23.63 -14.72 -3.44
CA PRO A 66 24.66 -13.71 -3.39
C PRO A 66 24.11 -12.39 -2.87
N ALA A 67 24.92 -11.70 -2.05
CA ALA A 67 24.69 -10.31 -1.71
C ALA A 67 24.93 -9.43 -2.95
N PHE A 68 24.08 -8.42 -3.17
CA PHE A 68 24.26 -7.42 -4.21
C PHE A 68 25.60 -6.69 -3.99
N GLY A 69 26.62 -7.10 -4.74
CA GLY A 69 28.00 -6.63 -4.62
C GLY A 69 28.60 -6.34 -5.98
N SER A 70 29.21 -5.17 -6.09
CA SER A 70 30.00 -4.68 -7.21
C SER A 70 31.24 -5.54 -7.45
N GLU A 71 31.44 -5.98 -8.70
CA GLU A 71 32.69 -5.99 -9.49
C GLU A 71 32.76 -7.19 -10.45
N GLY A 72 32.98 -6.89 -11.74
CA GLY A 72 33.90 -7.63 -12.61
C GLY A 72 33.51 -9.01 -13.16
N GLU A 73 33.02 -9.00 -14.40
CA GLU A 73 33.38 -9.94 -15.49
C GLU A 73 32.52 -11.22 -15.70
N ALA A 74 31.45 -11.10 -16.52
CA ALA A 74 31.05 -12.07 -17.55
C ALA A 74 30.02 -11.45 -18.50
N ILE A 75 30.38 -11.26 -19.77
CA ILE A 75 29.50 -10.92 -20.91
C ILE A 75 28.57 -12.10 -21.26
N GLY A 76 27.75 -12.53 -20.29
CA GLY A 76 26.85 -13.68 -20.46
C GLY A 76 25.90 -14.01 -19.30
N GLU A 77 26.08 -13.45 -18.09
CA GLU A 77 25.22 -13.79 -16.93
C GLU A 77 24.81 -12.54 -16.14
N THR A 78 24.30 -11.51 -16.81
CA THR A 78 23.61 -10.45 -16.06
C THR A 78 22.24 -10.98 -15.63
N GLU A 79 21.92 -10.85 -14.35
CA GLU A 79 20.60 -11.21 -13.84
C GLU A 79 19.50 -10.43 -14.59
N ARG A 80 18.50 -11.16 -15.05
CA ARG A 80 17.37 -10.60 -15.81
C ARG A 80 16.05 -11.02 -15.20
N PHE A 81 15.08 -10.14 -15.32
CA PHE A 81 13.71 -10.34 -14.90
C PHE A 81 12.79 -10.44 -16.10
N LYS A 82 11.81 -11.33 -16.02
CA LYS A 82 10.71 -11.45 -16.98
C LYS A 82 9.68 -10.36 -16.73
N VAL A 83 10.06 -9.12 -17.05
CA VAL A 83 9.15 -7.97 -17.05
C VAL A 83 8.32 -8.00 -18.35
N GLU A 84 7.01 -8.11 -18.24
CA GLU A 84 6.14 -8.17 -19.42
C GLU A 84 5.67 -6.75 -19.77
N VAL A 85 5.98 -6.32 -21.00
CA VAL A 85 5.47 -5.05 -21.54
C VAL A 85 3.95 -5.11 -21.64
N GLY A 86 3.39 -6.17 -22.23
CA GLY A 86 1.95 -6.35 -22.36
C GLY A 86 1.29 -5.19 -23.11
N ASP A 87 0.22 -4.63 -22.54
CA ASP A 87 -0.47 -3.45 -23.06
C ASP A 87 0.15 -2.11 -22.62
N ALA A 88 1.32 -2.11 -21.99
CA ALA A 88 1.96 -0.89 -21.56
C ALA A 88 2.10 0.09 -22.73
N PRO A 89 1.85 1.39 -22.55
CA PRO A 89 2.11 2.37 -23.58
C PRO A 89 3.62 2.38 -23.87
N VAL A 90 3.94 2.31 -25.17
CA VAL A 90 5.33 2.28 -25.68
C VAL A 90 5.59 3.51 -26.56
N ARG A 91 6.76 4.12 -26.41
CA ARG A 91 7.28 5.18 -27.30
C ARG A 91 8.61 4.74 -27.90
N GLY A 92 8.86 5.14 -29.14
CA GLY A 92 10.07 4.80 -29.89
C GLY A 92 9.84 3.74 -30.96
N ASN A 93 10.92 3.28 -31.58
CA ASN A 93 10.88 2.30 -32.66
C ASN A 93 10.36 0.95 -32.13
N PRO A 94 9.31 0.33 -32.72
CA PRO A 94 8.83 -0.97 -32.29
C PRO A 94 9.90 -2.08 -32.40
N ASN A 95 10.88 -1.90 -33.30
CA ASN A 95 12.03 -2.80 -33.51
C ASN A 95 13.32 -2.29 -32.84
N ALA A 96 13.21 -1.37 -31.87
CA ALA A 96 14.35 -0.95 -31.06
C ALA A 96 15.02 -2.16 -30.41
N LEU A 97 16.35 -2.19 -30.45
CA LEU A 97 17.16 -3.29 -29.92
C LEU A 97 17.14 -3.34 -28.39
N VAL A 98 16.87 -2.19 -27.74
CA VAL A 98 16.78 -2.06 -26.29
C VAL A 98 15.39 -1.57 -25.89
N THR A 99 14.77 -2.30 -24.96
CA THR A 99 13.52 -1.90 -24.31
C THR A 99 13.80 -1.49 -22.88
N VAL A 100 13.42 -0.27 -22.53
CA VAL A 100 13.44 0.25 -21.15
C VAL A 100 12.01 0.24 -20.61
N VAL A 101 11.73 -0.61 -19.62
CA VAL A 101 10.45 -0.58 -18.89
C VAL A 101 10.62 0.24 -17.63
N MET A 102 9.76 1.22 -17.37
CA MET A 102 9.80 2.04 -16.16
C MET A 102 8.51 1.84 -15.35
N PHE A 103 8.65 1.35 -14.13
CA PHE A 103 7.59 1.44 -13.11
C PHE A 103 7.66 2.81 -12.44
N SER A 104 6.56 3.56 -12.50
CA SER A 104 6.55 4.98 -12.18
C SER A 104 5.27 5.45 -11.49
N ASP A 105 5.40 6.55 -10.77
CA ASP A 105 4.36 7.28 -10.05
C ASP A 105 4.42 8.76 -10.49
N PHE A 106 3.30 9.32 -10.93
CA PHE A 106 3.22 10.71 -11.42
C PHE A 106 3.37 11.79 -10.34
N GLU A 107 3.13 11.49 -9.07
CA GLU A 107 3.35 12.40 -7.94
C GLU A 107 4.81 12.35 -7.43
N CYS A 108 5.55 11.29 -7.79
CA CYS A 108 6.92 11.06 -7.30
C CYS A 108 7.97 11.98 -7.96
N GLY A 109 8.65 12.77 -7.13
CA GLY A 109 9.73 13.66 -7.58
C GLY A 109 10.93 12.93 -8.22
N PHE A 110 11.28 11.72 -7.75
CA PHE A 110 12.32 10.90 -8.38
C PHE A 110 11.86 10.33 -9.73
N CYS A 111 10.58 10.04 -9.90
CA CYS A 111 10.05 9.63 -11.20
C CYS A 111 10.20 10.74 -12.24
N ARG A 112 9.99 12.00 -11.84
CA ARG A 112 10.27 13.14 -12.72
C ARG A 112 11.75 13.25 -13.10
N GLN A 113 12.67 12.99 -12.19
CA GLN A 113 14.10 12.89 -12.55
C GLN A 113 14.33 11.76 -13.55
N GLY A 114 13.73 10.59 -13.31
CA GLY A 114 13.74 9.47 -14.23
C GLY A 114 13.19 9.80 -15.62
N TYR A 115 12.10 10.58 -15.69
CA TYR A 115 11.55 11.09 -16.94
C TYR A 115 12.58 11.88 -17.75
N HIS A 116 13.34 12.79 -17.12
CA HIS A 116 14.40 13.54 -17.82
C HIS A 116 15.50 12.61 -18.33
N THR A 117 15.93 11.63 -17.53
CA THR A 117 16.89 10.61 -17.96
C THR A 117 16.38 9.81 -19.16
N LEU A 118 15.10 9.42 -19.15
CA LEU A 118 14.48 8.70 -20.26
C LEU A 118 14.44 9.55 -21.55
N ARG A 119 14.09 10.85 -21.45
CA ARG A 119 14.13 11.76 -22.61
C ARG A 119 15.53 11.90 -23.20
N GLU A 120 16.55 11.93 -22.35
CA GLU A 120 17.95 11.98 -22.80
C GLU A 120 18.39 10.66 -23.46
N LEU A 121 17.98 9.51 -22.91
CA LEU A 121 18.22 8.21 -23.55
C LEU A 121 17.55 8.11 -24.92
N GLU A 122 16.29 8.54 -25.05
CA GLU A 122 15.59 8.56 -26.35
C GLU A 122 16.33 9.39 -27.39
N HIS A 123 16.86 10.54 -26.99
CA HIS A 123 17.61 11.42 -27.88
C HIS A 123 18.98 10.83 -28.26
N ARG A 124 19.73 10.32 -27.28
CA ARG A 124 21.08 9.75 -27.49
C ARG A 124 21.04 8.46 -28.33
N TYR A 125 19.99 7.66 -28.18
CA TYR A 125 19.84 6.34 -28.79
C TYR A 125 18.68 6.29 -29.78
N GLU A 126 18.50 7.37 -30.55
CA GLU A 126 17.38 7.53 -31.47
C GLU A 126 17.21 6.29 -32.38
N GLY A 127 16.00 5.72 -32.36
CA GLY A 127 15.63 4.53 -33.13
C GLY A 127 16.15 3.19 -32.57
N ARG A 128 17.06 3.19 -31.59
CA ARG A 128 17.66 1.99 -30.98
C ARG A 128 17.06 1.64 -29.61
N VAL A 129 16.48 2.62 -28.92
CA VAL A 129 15.77 2.45 -27.64
C VAL A 129 14.27 2.69 -27.82
N ARG A 130 13.45 1.84 -27.17
CA ARG A 130 12.03 2.09 -26.93
C ARG A 130 11.72 2.06 -25.43
N ILE A 131 10.74 2.85 -25.03
CA ILE A 131 10.36 3.03 -23.62
C ILE A 131 8.96 2.51 -23.41
N ALA A 132 8.77 1.64 -22.42
CA ALA A 132 7.47 1.20 -21.94
C ALA A 132 7.22 1.77 -20.53
N TYR A 133 6.06 2.38 -20.33
CA TYR A 133 5.65 2.88 -19.01
C TYR A 133 4.73 1.87 -18.31
N LYS A 134 4.95 1.62 -17.02
CA LYS A 134 4.06 0.81 -16.17
C LYS A 134 3.73 1.58 -14.89
N ALA A 135 2.47 1.53 -14.48
CA ALA A 135 2.02 2.28 -13.31
C ALA A 135 2.44 1.60 -12.01
N PHE A 136 2.99 2.37 -11.08
CA PHE A 136 3.25 1.94 -9.69
C PHE A 136 2.95 3.07 -8.71
N PRO A 137 1.68 3.51 -8.60
CA PRO A 137 1.31 4.57 -7.66
C PRO A 137 1.61 4.14 -6.21
N LEU A 138 2.31 4.99 -5.47
CA LEU A 138 2.68 4.72 -4.08
C LEU A 138 1.54 5.13 -3.15
N ASP A 139 1.24 4.31 -2.15
CA ASP A 139 0.04 4.49 -1.29
C ASP A 139 0.06 5.81 -0.49
N PHE A 140 1.24 6.39 -0.26
CA PHE A 140 1.40 7.68 0.42
C PHE A 140 1.26 8.90 -0.51
N HIS A 141 1.11 8.68 -1.82
CA HIS A 141 0.86 9.71 -2.83
C HIS A 141 -0.62 9.71 -3.22
N SER A 142 -1.38 10.63 -2.61
CA SER A 142 -2.84 10.69 -2.76
C SER A 142 -3.32 10.94 -4.20
N ALA A 143 -2.51 11.59 -5.03
CA ALA A 143 -2.81 11.88 -6.43
C ALA A 143 -2.28 10.81 -7.41
N ALA A 144 -1.41 9.91 -6.96
CA ALA A 144 -0.76 8.94 -7.84
C ALA A 144 -1.76 7.96 -8.49
N LEU A 145 -2.61 7.31 -7.69
CA LEU A 145 -3.60 6.35 -8.21
C LEU A 145 -4.61 6.97 -9.18
N PRO A 146 -5.32 8.08 -8.85
CA PRO A 146 -6.26 8.67 -9.81
C PRO A 146 -5.55 9.14 -11.09
N THR A 147 -4.32 9.65 -10.98
CA THR A 147 -3.55 10.08 -12.15
C THR A 147 -3.10 8.90 -13.02
N ALA A 148 -2.77 7.75 -12.42
CA ALA A 148 -2.45 6.52 -13.16
C ALA A 148 -3.67 6.00 -13.94
N ILE A 149 -4.86 6.04 -13.34
CA ILE A 149 -6.12 5.69 -14.03
C ILE A 149 -6.38 6.69 -15.17
N ALA A 150 -6.22 7.99 -14.92
CA ALA A 150 -6.36 9.02 -15.94
C ALA A 150 -5.38 8.82 -17.11
N ALA A 151 -4.15 8.38 -16.83
CA ALA A 151 -3.17 8.08 -17.86
C ALA A 151 -3.59 6.89 -18.72
N ARG A 152 -4.21 5.86 -18.15
CA ARG A 152 -4.80 4.76 -18.95
C ARG A 152 -6.00 5.20 -19.79
N THR A 153 -6.82 6.14 -19.31
CA THR A 153 -7.80 6.82 -20.17
C THR A 153 -7.11 7.58 -21.31
N ALA A 154 -6.02 8.30 -21.03
CA ALA A 154 -5.24 8.96 -22.10
C ALA A 154 -4.72 7.93 -23.12
N GLN A 155 -4.29 6.75 -22.67
CA GLN A 155 -3.87 5.67 -23.56
C GLN A 155 -4.99 5.17 -24.46
N SER A 156 -6.19 4.95 -23.93
CA SER A 156 -7.33 4.50 -24.74
C SER A 156 -7.75 5.52 -25.80
N GLN A 157 -7.44 6.79 -25.57
CA GLN A 157 -7.63 7.89 -26.52
C GLN A 157 -6.43 8.12 -27.46
N GLY A 158 -5.35 7.33 -27.33
CA GLY A 158 -4.12 7.52 -28.12
C GLY A 158 -3.30 8.76 -27.73
N LYS A 159 -3.49 9.27 -26.50
CA LYS A 159 -2.91 10.49 -25.94
C LYS A 159 -2.01 10.26 -24.73
N PHE A 160 -1.60 9.02 -24.49
CA PHE A 160 -0.81 8.67 -23.32
C PHE A 160 0.44 9.53 -23.19
N TRP A 161 1.24 9.66 -24.26
CA TRP A 161 2.54 10.32 -24.18
C TRP A 161 2.42 11.84 -24.08
N GLU A 162 1.44 12.45 -24.75
CA GLU A 162 1.13 13.88 -24.59
C GLU A 162 0.72 14.19 -23.15
N PHE A 163 -0.13 13.35 -22.55
CA PHE A 163 -0.56 13.52 -21.17
C PHE A 163 0.54 13.22 -20.15
N HIS A 164 1.28 12.13 -20.35
CA HIS A 164 2.43 11.75 -19.54
C HIS A 164 3.49 12.86 -19.49
N ASP A 165 3.89 13.38 -20.65
CA ASP A 165 4.92 14.43 -20.73
C ASP A 165 4.40 15.74 -20.09
N ARG A 166 3.10 16.03 -20.24
CA ARG A 166 2.45 17.18 -19.60
C ARG A 166 2.41 17.08 -18.08
N LEU A 167 2.17 15.88 -17.53
CA LEU A 167 2.15 15.64 -16.08
C LEU A 167 3.55 15.84 -15.46
N PHE A 168 4.60 15.38 -16.15
CA PHE A 168 5.97 15.52 -15.65
C PHE A 168 6.62 16.88 -15.96
N SER A 169 6.04 17.70 -16.84
CA SER A 169 6.59 19.02 -17.17
C SER A 169 6.38 20.07 -16.07
N ASP A 170 5.39 19.89 -15.18
CA ASP A 170 5.14 20.81 -14.06
C ASP A 170 6.07 20.51 -12.86
N GLN A 171 6.35 21.53 -12.03
CA GLN A 171 7.20 21.38 -10.85
C GLN A 171 6.61 20.45 -9.78
N ARG A 172 5.29 20.32 -9.73
CA ARG A 172 4.57 19.41 -8.83
C ARG A 172 3.22 19.08 -9.45
N LEU A 173 2.84 17.80 -9.37
CA LEU A 173 1.49 17.37 -9.72
C LEU A 173 0.48 18.06 -8.80
N ASP A 174 -0.55 18.64 -9.40
CA ASP A 174 -1.70 19.18 -8.70
C ASP A 174 -2.96 18.44 -9.15
N LEU A 175 -3.54 17.65 -8.24
CA LEU A 175 -4.71 16.83 -8.55
C LEU A 175 -5.93 17.69 -8.92
N GLU A 176 -6.04 18.90 -8.37
CA GLU A 176 -7.12 19.84 -8.70
C GLU A 176 -7.05 20.29 -10.16
N ARG A 177 -5.86 20.19 -10.78
CA ARG A 177 -5.60 20.56 -12.17
C ARG A 177 -5.56 19.37 -13.13
N LEU A 178 -5.91 18.16 -12.68
CA LEU A 178 -5.84 16.94 -13.50
C LEU A 178 -6.59 17.08 -14.83
N PHE A 179 -7.78 17.70 -14.80
CA PHE A 179 -8.58 17.96 -16.01
C PHE A 179 -7.99 19.04 -16.92
N ASP A 180 -7.24 20.00 -16.37
CA ASP A 180 -6.52 20.98 -17.18
C ASP A 180 -5.34 20.31 -17.89
N TYR A 181 -4.58 19.44 -17.19
CA TYR A 181 -3.53 18.64 -17.82
C TYR A 181 -4.08 17.75 -18.95
N ALA A 182 -5.25 17.14 -18.73
CA ALA A 182 -5.91 16.33 -19.75
C ALA A 182 -6.32 17.17 -20.96
N ARG A 183 -6.87 18.37 -20.72
CA ARG A 183 -7.24 19.32 -21.79
C ARG A 183 -6.02 19.80 -22.57
N ASP A 184 -4.93 20.14 -21.89
CA ASP A 184 -3.66 20.55 -22.50
C ASP A 184 -3.09 19.43 -23.40
N ALA A 185 -3.27 18.17 -23.00
CA ALA A 185 -2.88 16.99 -23.78
C ALA A 185 -3.86 16.63 -24.91
N GLY A 186 -4.97 17.37 -25.04
CA GLY A 186 -5.99 17.13 -26.07
C GLY A 186 -6.87 15.91 -25.80
N MET A 187 -7.06 15.53 -24.53
CA MET A 187 -7.94 14.43 -24.14
C MET A 187 -9.42 14.86 -24.12
N ASP A 188 -10.30 13.89 -24.35
CA ASP A 188 -11.72 13.97 -24.00
C ASP A 188 -11.88 13.91 -22.47
N THR A 189 -12.15 15.08 -21.89
CA THR A 189 -12.32 15.23 -20.44
C THR A 189 -13.65 14.70 -19.90
N GLU A 190 -14.68 14.55 -20.74
CA GLU A 190 -15.94 13.92 -20.31
C GLU A 190 -15.75 12.40 -20.18
N ALA A 191 -15.07 11.79 -21.15
CA ALA A 191 -14.66 10.39 -21.07
C ALA A 191 -13.74 10.15 -19.86
N LEU A 192 -12.80 11.05 -19.58
CA LEU A 192 -11.96 10.99 -18.38
C LEU A 192 -12.77 11.01 -17.08
N ALA A 193 -13.73 11.94 -16.94
CA ALA A 193 -14.56 12.00 -15.75
C ALA A 193 -15.34 10.71 -15.53
N LYS A 194 -15.89 10.15 -16.62
CA LYS A 194 -16.60 8.86 -16.59
C LYS A 194 -15.70 7.70 -16.18
N ASP A 195 -14.52 7.59 -16.78
CA ASP A 195 -13.57 6.51 -16.49
C ASP A 195 -13.04 6.58 -15.06
N LEU A 196 -12.78 7.78 -14.54
CA LEU A 196 -12.39 7.98 -13.15
C LEU A 196 -13.50 7.64 -12.16
N ASP A 197 -14.76 7.97 -12.49
CA ASP A 197 -15.89 7.59 -11.64
C ASP A 197 -16.16 6.08 -11.71
N ALA A 198 -16.02 5.46 -12.88
CA ALA A 198 -16.24 4.02 -13.06
C ALA A 198 -15.03 3.15 -12.66
N LEU A 199 -13.86 3.74 -12.45
CA LEU A 199 -12.58 3.03 -12.29
C LEU A 199 -12.27 2.09 -13.46
N ALA A 200 -12.64 2.51 -14.67
CA ALA A 200 -12.60 1.66 -15.87
C ALA A 200 -11.22 1.04 -16.13
N TRP A 201 -10.14 1.78 -15.80
CA TRP A 201 -8.76 1.36 -16.00
C TRP A 201 -8.02 0.95 -14.71
N GLY A 202 -8.79 0.75 -13.64
CA GLY A 202 -8.28 0.25 -12.38
C GLY A 202 -7.56 -1.11 -12.49
N PRO A 203 -8.15 -2.11 -13.18
CA PRO A 203 -7.55 -3.44 -13.34
C PRO A 203 -6.15 -3.40 -13.99
N GLU A 204 -5.94 -2.57 -15.01
CA GLU A 204 -4.66 -2.43 -15.70
C GLU A 204 -3.59 -1.81 -14.80
N VAL A 205 -3.95 -0.75 -14.06
CA VAL A 205 -3.05 -0.14 -13.06
C VAL A 205 -2.66 -1.16 -12.00
N ARG A 206 -3.62 -1.93 -11.48
CA ARG A 206 -3.30 -2.98 -10.49
C ARG A 206 -2.48 -4.11 -11.06
N ARG A 207 -2.69 -4.53 -12.31
CA ARG A 207 -1.89 -5.57 -12.96
C ARG A 207 -0.43 -5.13 -13.06
N ASP A 208 -0.19 -3.86 -13.40
CA ASP A 208 1.18 -3.30 -13.37
C ASP A 208 1.76 -3.35 -11.95
N MET A 209 1.00 -2.93 -10.93
CA MET A 209 1.45 -2.99 -9.53
C MET A 209 1.77 -4.40 -9.05
N ARG A 210 0.96 -5.40 -9.44
CA ARG A 210 1.20 -6.81 -9.14
C ARG A 210 2.47 -7.31 -9.78
N GLN A 211 2.68 -7.01 -11.07
CA GLN A 211 3.90 -7.38 -11.76
C GLN A 211 5.13 -6.74 -11.09
N ALA A 212 5.05 -5.44 -10.75
CA ALA A 212 6.11 -4.73 -10.07
C ALA A 212 6.51 -5.43 -8.76
N ARG A 213 5.54 -5.68 -7.86
CA ARG A 213 5.80 -6.35 -6.58
C ARG A 213 6.31 -7.76 -6.75
N LYS A 214 5.74 -8.53 -7.68
CA LYS A 214 6.19 -9.88 -8.02
C LYS A 214 7.67 -9.87 -8.43
N LEU A 215 8.10 -8.88 -9.20
CA LEU A 215 9.48 -8.70 -9.63
C LEU A 215 10.37 -8.01 -8.58
N GLY A 216 9.88 -7.72 -7.38
CA GLY A 216 10.67 -7.12 -6.31
C GLY A 216 10.75 -5.59 -6.32
N VAL A 217 9.97 -4.91 -7.16
CA VAL A 217 9.90 -3.45 -7.19
C VAL A 217 9.27 -2.94 -5.89
N SER A 218 10.06 -2.21 -5.10
CA SER A 218 9.66 -1.63 -3.82
C SER A 218 9.70 -0.11 -3.79
N SER A 219 10.16 0.54 -4.87
CA SER A 219 10.25 1.99 -4.98
C SER A 219 10.15 2.45 -6.44
N THR A 220 9.88 3.74 -6.62
CA THR A 220 9.82 4.38 -7.93
C THR A 220 10.85 5.51 -8.05
N PRO A 221 11.44 5.75 -9.24
CA PRO A 221 11.30 4.91 -10.41
C PRO A 221 12.11 3.62 -10.25
N THR A 222 11.62 2.53 -10.85
CA THR A 222 12.44 1.34 -11.09
C THR A 222 12.42 1.03 -12.58
N PHE A 223 13.58 0.82 -13.16
CA PHE A 223 13.76 0.54 -14.57
C PHE A 223 14.13 -0.93 -14.80
N PHE A 224 13.73 -1.46 -15.94
CA PHE A 224 14.23 -2.71 -16.50
C PHE A 224 14.76 -2.43 -17.90
N ILE A 225 16.08 -2.51 -18.10
CA ILE A 225 16.69 -2.39 -19.43
C ILE A 225 16.90 -3.82 -19.95
N ASN A 226 16.07 -4.26 -20.90
CA ASN A 226 16.05 -5.65 -21.38
C ASN A 226 16.02 -6.70 -20.22
N GLY A 227 15.30 -6.39 -19.15
CA GLY A 227 15.16 -7.25 -17.97
C GLY A 227 16.19 -7.01 -16.86
N ARG A 228 17.26 -6.24 -17.08
CA ARG A 228 18.20 -5.85 -16.02
C ARG A 228 17.55 -4.79 -15.14
N MET A 229 17.35 -5.08 -13.85
CA MET A 229 16.68 -4.16 -12.93
C MET A 229 17.62 -3.05 -12.45
N ILE A 230 17.13 -1.81 -12.46
CA ILE A 230 17.81 -0.63 -11.91
C ILE A 230 16.84 0.12 -11.01
N SER A 231 17.16 0.20 -9.73
CA SER A 231 16.33 0.88 -8.73
C SER A 231 16.74 2.35 -8.58
N GLY A 232 15.74 3.24 -8.55
CA GLY A 232 15.89 4.68 -8.33
C GLY A 232 16.28 5.47 -9.57
N ALA A 233 16.23 6.80 -9.44
CA ALA A 233 16.70 7.70 -10.48
C ALA A 233 18.23 7.67 -10.55
N ARG A 234 18.79 7.11 -11.64
CA ARG A 234 20.25 7.01 -11.86
C ARG A 234 20.75 8.08 -12.82
N PRO A 235 22.03 8.49 -12.71
CA PRO A 235 22.66 9.39 -13.68
C PRO A 235 22.64 8.82 -15.10
N ILE A 236 22.54 9.70 -16.10
CA ILE A 236 22.50 9.29 -17.51
C ILE A 236 23.70 8.44 -17.93
N GLY A 237 24.90 8.70 -17.40
CA GLY A 237 26.10 7.95 -17.75
C GLY A 237 26.00 6.46 -17.39
N GLU A 238 25.43 6.15 -16.23
CA GLU A 238 25.22 4.77 -15.79
C GLU A 238 24.15 4.06 -16.62
N MET A 239 23.03 4.74 -16.87
CA MET A 239 21.97 4.21 -17.73
C MET A 239 22.47 3.97 -19.16
N SER A 240 23.28 4.90 -19.70
CA SER A 240 23.88 4.79 -21.02
C SER A 240 24.85 3.62 -21.12
N SER A 241 25.67 3.38 -20.10
CA SER A 241 26.58 2.21 -20.06
C SER A 241 25.80 0.91 -20.20
N ILE A 242 24.70 0.76 -19.47
CA ILE A 242 23.85 -0.44 -19.55
C ILE A 242 23.20 -0.56 -20.93
N VAL A 243 22.73 0.54 -21.51
CA VAL A 243 22.18 0.54 -22.87
C VAL A 243 23.25 0.14 -23.89
N ASP A 244 24.46 0.69 -23.81
CA ASP A 244 25.58 0.38 -24.70
C ASP A 244 25.92 -1.13 -24.65
N GLU A 245 26.00 -1.72 -23.44
CA GLU A 245 26.20 -3.16 -23.25
C GLU A 245 25.06 -4.01 -23.88
N GLU A 246 23.80 -3.60 -23.67
CA GLU A 246 22.66 -4.33 -24.23
C GLU A 246 22.60 -4.25 -25.75
N LEU A 247 23.12 -3.17 -26.33
CA LEU A 247 23.22 -3.00 -27.77
C LEU A 247 24.27 -3.93 -28.39
N GLU A 248 25.42 -4.12 -27.73
CA GLU A 248 26.44 -5.09 -28.17
C GLU A 248 25.92 -6.54 -28.09
N LEU A 249 25.17 -6.87 -27.03
CA LEU A 249 24.50 -8.17 -26.92
C LEU A 249 23.44 -8.37 -28.00
N ALA A 250 22.64 -7.34 -28.28
CA ALA A 250 21.64 -7.39 -29.34
C ALA A 250 22.29 -7.63 -30.71
N ASP A 251 23.39 -6.95 -31.04
CA ASP A 251 24.13 -7.15 -32.29
C ASP A 251 24.65 -8.60 -32.40
N THR A 252 25.08 -9.19 -31.29
CA THR A 252 25.48 -10.61 -31.22
C THR A 252 24.31 -11.54 -31.51
N TRP A 253 23.14 -11.32 -30.90
CA TRP A 253 21.94 -12.13 -31.13
C TRP A 253 21.37 -11.98 -32.55
N LEU A 254 21.43 -10.78 -33.12
CA LEU A 254 21.08 -10.55 -34.52
C LEU A 254 21.98 -11.37 -35.46
N ALA A 255 23.29 -11.40 -35.20
CA ALA A 255 24.24 -12.21 -35.97
C ALA A 255 23.97 -13.72 -35.82
N GLN A 256 23.37 -14.15 -34.71
CA GLN A 256 22.93 -15.52 -34.46
C GLN A 256 21.54 -15.84 -35.06
N GLY A 257 20.90 -14.86 -35.72
CA GLY A 257 19.63 -15.04 -36.43
C GLY A 257 18.38 -14.75 -35.62
N VAL A 258 18.50 -14.14 -34.43
CA VAL A 258 17.33 -13.63 -33.69
C VAL A 258 16.74 -12.46 -34.47
N ALA A 259 15.42 -12.45 -34.70
CA ALA A 259 14.77 -11.35 -35.38
C ALA A 259 14.73 -10.09 -34.49
N PRO A 260 14.83 -8.86 -35.05
CA PRO A 260 14.73 -7.63 -34.26
C PRO A 260 13.46 -7.53 -33.40
N SER A 261 12.33 -8.05 -33.89
CA SER A 261 11.06 -8.09 -33.16
C SER A 261 11.10 -8.97 -31.91
N ASP A 262 11.99 -9.96 -31.90
CA ASP A 262 12.05 -11.00 -30.87
C ASP A 262 13.16 -10.73 -29.85
N LEU A 263 14.02 -9.73 -30.08
CA LEU A 263 15.18 -9.42 -29.23
C LEU A 263 14.80 -9.21 -27.77
N TYR A 264 13.73 -8.48 -27.50
CA TYR A 264 13.31 -8.26 -26.11
C TYR A 264 12.87 -9.55 -25.42
N ALA A 265 12.06 -10.36 -26.11
CA ALA A 265 11.60 -11.64 -25.60
C ALA A 265 12.78 -12.61 -25.42
N HIS A 266 13.74 -12.59 -26.34
CA HIS A 266 14.99 -13.33 -26.25
C HIS A 266 15.82 -12.88 -25.03
N ALA A 267 15.98 -11.57 -24.84
CA ALA A 267 16.77 -11.01 -23.76
C ALA A 267 16.24 -11.43 -22.38
N ILE A 268 14.92 -11.37 -22.17
CA ILE A 268 14.32 -11.73 -20.87
C ILE A 268 14.06 -13.23 -20.70
N ASN A 269 14.33 -14.04 -21.74
CA ASN A 269 14.13 -15.48 -21.67
C ASN A 269 15.04 -16.10 -20.59
N GLY A 270 14.51 -17.06 -19.85
CA GLY A 270 15.23 -17.65 -18.70
C GLY A 270 15.36 -16.74 -17.46
N GLY A 271 14.95 -15.46 -17.54
CA GLY A 271 14.99 -14.54 -16.40
C GLY A 271 14.05 -14.91 -15.25
N TYR A 272 14.29 -14.29 -14.09
CA TYR A 272 13.47 -14.44 -12.89
C TYR A 272 12.05 -13.92 -13.12
N SER A 273 11.04 -14.75 -12.83
CA SER A 273 9.64 -14.38 -12.94
C SER A 273 9.03 -13.84 -11.64
N ALA A 274 9.71 -14.04 -10.51
CA ALA A 274 9.31 -13.53 -9.21
C ALA A 274 10.51 -13.50 -8.24
N VAL A 275 10.50 -12.54 -7.31
CA VAL A 275 11.37 -12.55 -6.14
C VAL A 275 10.72 -13.38 -5.04
N GLN A 276 11.48 -14.27 -4.41
CA GLN A 276 11.04 -15.00 -3.22
C GLN A 276 11.49 -14.25 -1.96
N TYR A 277 10.53 -13.85 -1.14
CA TYR A 277 10.81 -13.26 0.16
C TYR A 277 10.91 -14.39 1.20
N THR A 278 12.08 -14.55 1.83
CA THR A 278 12.27 -15.54 2.91
C THR A 278 11.49 -15.16 4.16
N GLU A 279 11.33 -13.86 4.43
CA GLU A 279 10.50 -13.30 5.49
C GLU A 279 9.80 -12.04 4.98
N ARG A 280 8.46 -12.05 4.90
CA ARG A 280 7.68 -10.84 4.62
C ARG A 280 7.19 -10.26 5.94
N ARG A 281 7.56 -9.01 6.21
CA ARG A 281 6.99 -8.25 7.32
C ARG A 281 5.69 -7.59 6.86
N GLY A 282 4.60 -7.81 7.59
CA GLY A 282 3.28 -7.26 7.25
C GLY A 282 2.50 -8.13 6.26
N LEU A 283 1.37 -7.60 5.79
CA LEU A 283 0.48 -8.33 4.90
C LEU A 283 1.03 -8.34 3.46
N ASP A 284 0.71 -9.39 2.71
CA ASP A 284 0.91 -9.39 1.27
C ASP A 284 -0.21 -8.58 0.59
N PRO A 285 0.03 -7.37 0.05
CA PRO A 285 -0.95 -6.59 -0.73
C PRO A 285 -1.67 -7.34 -1.85
N ASP A 286 -1.08 -8.43 -2.36
CA ASP A 286 -1.68 -9.26 -3.42
C ASP A 286 -2.07 -10.66 -2.93
N GLY A 287 -1.93 -10.91 -1.63
CA GLY A 287 -2.39 -12.12 -0.97
C GLY A 287 -3.90 -12.14 -0.74
N VAL A 288 -4.43 -13.34 -0.54
CA VAL A 288 -5.83 -13.57 -0.14
C VAL A 288 -5.82 -14.38 1.15
N PHE A 289 -6.43 -13.82 2.18
CA PHE A 289 -6.41 -14.35 3.53
C PHE A 289 -7.78 -14.89 3.92
N VAL A 290 -7.77 -16.07 4.54
CA VAL A 290 -8.96 -16.59 5.22
C VAL A 290 -9.09 -15.87 6.55
N VAL A 291 -10.11 -15.02 6.69
CA VAL A 291 -10.39 -14.28 7.92
C VAL A 291 -11.65 -14.84 8.58
N PRO A 292 -11.55 -15.61 9.67
CA PRO A 292 -12.71 -16.16 10.36
C PRO A 292 -13.60 -15.05 10.94
N LEU A 293 -14.84 -14.97 10.45
CA LEU A 293 -15.82 -13.98 10.94
C LEU A 293 -16.36 -14.34 12.33
N GLY A 294 -16.57 -15.63 12.61
CA GLY A 294 -17.08 -16.11 13.90
C GLY A 294 -18.37 -15.40 14.32
N LYS A 295 -18.40 -14.90 15.56
CA LYS A 295 -19.50 -14.09 16.12
C LYS A 295 -19.23 -12.59 16.06
N SER A 296 -18.24 -12.15 15.29
CA SER A 296 -17.89 -10.73 15.25
C SER A 296 -19.07 -9.87 14.80
N PRO A 297 -19.21 -8.66 15.36
CA PRO A 297 -20.27 -7.74 14.98
C PRO A 297 -20.24 -7.48 13.48
N ALA A 298 -21.39 -7.63 12.84
CA ALA A 298 -21.55 -7.45 11.41
C ALA A 298 -22.76 -6.55 11.09
N ILE A 299 -22.68 -5.77 10.02
CA ILE A 299 -23.79 -5.00 9.46
C ILE A 299 -23.81 -5.12 7.94
N GLY A 300 -25.01 -5.16 7.36
CA GLY A 300 -25.24 -5.49 5.95
C GLY A 300 -25.61 -6.97 5.74
N PRO A 301 -26.06 -7.36 4.53
CA PRO A 301 -26.54 -8.71 4.27
C PRO A 301 -25.44 -9.77 4.48
N ALA A 302 -25.79 -10.92 5.07
CA ALA A 302 -24.85 -12.03 5.23
C ALA A 302 -24.36 -12.60 3.89
N THR A 303 -25.15 -12.42 2.83
CA THR A 303 -24.89 -12.84 1.44
C THR A 303 -24.36 -11.71 0.55
N ALA A 304 -23.93 -10.59 1.13
CA ALA A 304 -23.35 -9.50 0.36
C ALA A 304 -22.14 -10.00 -0.45
N PRO A 305 -22.00 -9.63 -1.73
CA PRO A 305 -20.88 -10.07 -2.57
C PRO A 305 -19.52 -9.59 -2.06
N VAL A 306 -19.50 -8.51 -1.27
CA VAL A 306 -18.28 -7.97 -0.66
C VAL A 306 -18.43 -7.93 0.85
N THR A 307 -17.53 -8.59 1.56
CA THR A 307 -17.35 -8.47 3.00
C THR A 307 -16.05 -7.75 3.31
N ILE A 308 -16.14 -6.63 4.03
CA ILE A 308 -15.00 -5.87 4.54
C ILE A 308 -14.84 -6.22 6.02
N VAL A 309 -13.72 -6.83 6.40
CA VAL A 309 -13.35 -7.04 7.80
C VAL A 309 -12.40 -5.93 8.21
N ALA A 310 -12.76 -5.15 9.23
CA ALA A 310 -11.98 -4.03 9.73
C ALA A 310 -11.37 -4.37 11.11
N PHE A 311 -10.04 -4.44 11.18
CA PHE A 311 -9.29 -4.47 12.43
C PHE A 311 -9.04 -3.04 12.91
N GLY A 312 -9.70 -2.68 14.01
CA GLY A 312 -9.80 -1.30 14.46
C GLY A 312 -9.44 -1.11 15.94
N ASP A 313 -8.81 0.03 16.20
CA ASP A 313 -8.60 0.62 17.51
C ASP A 313 -9.48 1.88 17.60
N PHE A 314 -10.24 2.04 18.68
CA PHE A 314 -11.13 3.19 18.86
C PHE A 314 -10.39 4.50 19.19
N GLU A 315 -9.23 4.45 19.86
CA GLU A 315 -8.40 5.64 20.12
C GLU A 315 -7.53 6.04 18.92
N CYS A 316 -7.40 5.18 17.91
CA CYS A 316 -6.57 5.47 16.75
C CYS A 316 -7.22 6.52 15.83
N PRO A 317 -6.58 7.69 15.61
CA PRO A 317 -7.14 8.72 14.73
C PRO A 317 -7.18 8.30 13.25
N PHE A 318 -6.31 7.38 12.83
CA PHE A 318 -6.36 6.78 11.49
C PHE A 318 -7.57 5.85 11.36
N CYS A 319 -7.93 5.09 12.40
CA CYS A 319 -9.14 4.27 12.38
C CYS A 319 -10.39 5.13 12.26
N ALA A 320 -10.46 6.27 12.96
CA ALA A 320 -11.58 7.20 12.81
C ALA A 320 -11.72 7.72 11.38
N ARG A 321 -10.61 8.12 10.72
CA ARG A 321 -10.64 8.53 9.30
C ARG A 321 -11.00 7.37 8.37
N GLY A 322 -10.50 6.17 8.65
CA GLY A 322 -10.87 4.97 7.92
C GLY A 322 -12.36 4.65 8.07
N ASN A 323 -12.95 4.84 9.26
CA ASN A 323 -14.38 4.67 9.48
C ASN A 323 -15.22 5.67 8.65
N ASP A 324 -14.76 6.92 8.49
CA ASP A 324 -15.40 7.89 7.60
C ASP A 324 -15.40 7.38 6.14
N VAL A 325 -14.30 6.77 5.69
CA VAL A 325 -14.20 6.15 4.35
C VAL A 325 -15.16 4.96 4.22
N ILE A 326 -15.13 4.01 5.16
CA ILE A 326 -16.02 2.84 5.17
C ILE A 326 -17.50 3.25 5.18
N SER A 327 -17.86 4.30 5.93
CA SER A 327 -19.21 4.84 5.96
C SER A 327 -19.67 5.34 4.58
N ARG A 328 -18.81 6.08 3.87
CA ARG A 328 -19.10 6.51 2.49
C ARG A 328 -19.20 5.35 1.51
N LEU A 329 -18.34 4.32 1.65
CA LEU A 329 -18.42 3.12 0.83
C LEU A 329 -19.74 2.38 1.06
N ARG A 330 -20.15 2.18 2.32
CA ARG A 330 -21.46 1.57 2.63
C ARG A 330 -22.63 2.37 2.07
N ALA A 331 -22.56 3.70 2.12
CA ALA A 331 -23.58 4.55 1.50
C ALA A 331 -23.60 4.41 -0.03
N ARG A 332 -22.43 4.32 -0.68
CA ARG A 332 -22.31 4.17 -2.14
C ARG A 332 -22.77 2.80 -2.65
N TYR A 333 -22.33 1.72 -1.99
CA TYR A 333 -22.55 0.35 -2.47
C TYR A 333 -23.80 -0.32 -1.86
N GLY A 334 -24.36 0.23 -0.78
CA GLY A 334 -25.57 -0.27 -0.13
C GLY A 334 -25.45 -1.73 0.30
N GLU A 335 -26.44 -2.53 -0.08
CA GLU A 335 -26.54 -3.96 0.27
C GLU A 335 -25.45 -4.85 -0.33
N LYS A 336 -24.61 -4.31 -1.24
CA LYS A 336 -23.46 -5.04 -1.78
C LYS A 336 -22.33 -5.21 -0.78
N ILE A 337 -22.30 -4.42 0.30
CA ILE A 337 -21.26 -4.47 1.33
C ILE A 337 -21.82 -5.02 2.64
N ARG A 338 -21.09 -6.00 3.19
CA ARG A 338 -21.13 -6.39 4.59
C ARG A 338 -19.88 -5.87 5.29
N LEU A 339 -20.05 -5.17 6.41
CA LEU A 339 -18.94 -4.74 7.27
C LEU A 339 -18.88 -5.63 8.50
N VAL A 340 -17.68 -6.06 8.88
CA VAL A 340 -17.40 -6.83 10.09
C VAL A 340 -16.31 -6.13 10.88
N HIS A 341 -16.50 -5.98 12.20
CA HIS A 341 -15.50 -5.37 13.08
C HIS A 341 -14.67 -6.43 13.82
N LYS A 342 -13.37 -6.17 13.93
CA LYS A 342 -12.39 -6.92 14.72
C LYS A 342 -11.64 -5.96 15.64
N HIS A 343 -11.54 -6.29 16.92
CA HIS A 343 -10.82 -5.44 17.87
C HIS A 343 -9.30 -5.60 17.71
N ASN A 344 -8.59 -4.47 17.58
CA ASN A 344 -7.12 -4.47 17.58
C ASN A 344 -6.56 -3.28 18.37
N PRO A 345 -6.88 -3.15 19.68
CA PRO A 345 -6.38 -2.05 20.51
C PRO A 345 -4.86 -2.06 20.59
N LEU A 346 -4.23 -0.94 20.25
CA LEU A 346 -2.78 -0.81 20.21
C LEU A 346 -2.23 -0.56 21.63
N PRO A 347 -1.10 -1.18 22.00
CA PRO A 347 -0.59 -1.17 23.38
C PRO A 347 -0.13 0.22 23.88
N PHE A 348 0.10 1.16 22.96
CA PHE A 348 0.48 2.54 23.27
C PHE A 348 -0.72 3.49 23.38
N HIS A 349 -1.94 3.01 23.13
CA HIS A 349 -3.19 3.74 23.40
C HIS A 349 -3.78 3.27 24.73
N SER A 350 -3.70 4.13 25.75
CA SER A 350 -3.94 3.75 27.16
C SER A 350 -5.36 3.28 27.46
N HIS A 351 -6.35 3.68 26.66
CA HIS A 351 -7.75 3.33 26.81
C HIS A 351 -8.31 2.45 25.68
N ALA A 352 -7.51 2.11 24.66
CA ALA A 352 -8.00 1.36 23.50
C ALA A 352 -8.61 0.01 23.90
N PHE A 353 -7.98 -0.72 24.83
CA PHE A 353 -8.49 -2.00 25.30
C PHE A 353 -9.79 -1.87 26.08
N VAL A 354 -9.91 -0.86 26.95
CA VAL A 354 -11.16 -0.63 27.71
C VAL A 354 -12.29 -0.15 26.80
N ALA A 355 -11.99 0.65 25.77
CA ALA A 355 -12.96 1.02 24.74
C ALA A 355 -13.44 -0.19 23.92
N ALA A 356 -12.52 -1.10 23.56
CA ALA A 356 -12.87 -2.35 22.88
C ALA A 356 -13.78 -3.23 23.75
N ARG A 357 -13.47 -3.40 25.04
CA ARG A 357 -14.33 -4.10 26.00
C ARG A 357 -15.70 -3.46 26.14
N ALA A 358 -15.76 -2.13 26.18
CA ALA A 358 -17.03 -1.39 26.23
C ALA A 358 -17.89 -1.62 24.98
N ALA A 359 -17.26 -1.69 23.80
CA ALA A 359 -17.95 -2.06 22.58
C ALA A 359 -18.48 -3.51 22.62
N ALA A 360 -17.70 -4.46 23.16
CA ALA A 360 -18.17 -5.83 23.40
C ALA A 360 -19.34 -5.89 24.40
N ALA A 361 -19.34 -5.03 25.43
CA ALA A 361 -20.45 -4.92 26.39
C ALA A 361 -21.72 -4.34 25.74
N ALA A 362 -21.56 -3.41 24.80
CA ALA A 362 -22.65 -2.90 23.98
C ALA A 362 -23.17 -3.98 23.00
N ASP A 363 -22.29 -4.80 22.43
CA ASP A 363 -22.66 -5.92 21.56
C ASP A 363 -23.48 -6.98 22.31
N ALA A 364 -23.11 -7.29 23.56
CA ALA A 364 -23.87 -8.19 24.42
C ALA A 364 -25.32 -7.70 24.67
N GLN A 365 -25.60 -6.42 24.42
CA GLN A 365 -26.91 -5.79 24.50
C GLN A 365 -27.53 -5.48 23.12
N GLY A 366 -26.93 -5.97 22.03
CA GLY A 366 -27.41 -5.79 20.65
C GLY A 366 -27.19 -4.38 20.09
N LYS A 367 -26.29 -3.58 20.68
CA LYS A 367 -26.05 -2.19 20.30
C LYS A 367 -24.58 -1.90 19.97
N PHE A 368 -23.87 -2.88 19.40
CA PHE A 368 -22.49 -2.68 18.96
C PHE A 368 -22.35 -1.48 18.01
N TRP A 369 -23.07 -1.46 16.89
CA TRP A 369 -22.91 -0.42 15.87
C TRP A 369 -23.22 1.00 16.37
N PRO A 370 -24.32 1.24 17.10
CA PRO A 370 -24.54 2.54 17.74
C PRO A 370 -23.42 2.97 18.70
N PHE A 371 -22.80 2.03 19.41
CA PHE A 371 -21.68 2.32 20.32
C PHE A 371 -20.37 2.57 19.55
N HIS A 372 -20.06 1.72 18.57
CA HIS A 372 -18.93 1.83 17.66
C HIS A 372 -18.90 3.20 16.97
N ASP A 373 -20.02 3.61 16.36
CA ASP A 373 -20.10 4.89 15.65
C ASP A 373 -19.93 6.06 16.63
N ALA A 374 -20.57 5.96 17.80
CA ALA A 374 -20.43 6.95 18.86
C ALA A 374 -18.98 7.09 19.40
N LEU A 375 -18.21 6.01 19.48
CA LEU A 375 -16.80 6.06 19.86
C LEU A 375 -16.01 6.87 18.81
N TYR A 376 -16.12 6.50 17.52
CA TYR A 376 -15.38 7.19 16.45
C TYR A 376 -15.80 8.64 16.24
N GLU A 377 -17.07 8.98 16.46
CA GLU A 377 -17.55 10.37 16.45
C GLU A 377 -16.95 11.21 17.57
N THR A 378 -16.71 10.61 18.74
CA THR A 378 -16.24 11.34 19.93
C THR A 378 -14.78 11.77 19.81
N ARG A 379 -13.94 11.01 19.08
CA ARG A 379 -12.51 11.32 18.83
C ARG A 379 -11.72 11.72 20.09
N ALA A 380 -11.96 11.03 21.20
CA ALA A 380 -11.39 11.37 22.51
C ALA A 380 -10.55 10.23 23.11
N HIS A 381 -9.95 10.50 24.27
CA HIS A 381 -9.47 9.48 25.18
C HIS A 381 -10.68 8.88 25.92
N PHE A 382 -10.83 7.56 25.86
CA PHE A 382 -12.01 6.86 26.39
C PHE A 382 -11.83 6.44 27.84
N ASP A 383 -11.77 7.42 28.74
CA ASP A 383 -11.92 7.16 30.17
C ASP A 383 -13.31 6.61 30.52
N GLU A 384 -13.47 6.17 31.76
CA GLU A 384 -14.72 5.56 32.24
C GLU A 384 -15.91 6.49 32.05
N ASP A 385 -15.79 7.77 32.41
CA ASP A 385 -16.88 8.75 32.32
C ASP A 385 -17.33 8.98 30.87
N THR A 386 -16.40 9.02 29.92
CA THR A 386 -16.68 9.15 28.50
C THR A 386 -17.46 7.94 27.98
N LEU A 387 -17.01 6.73 28.32
CA LEU A 387 -17.68 5.48 27.93
C LEU A 387 -19.08 5.38 28.53
N ASP A 388 -19.24 5.75 29.81
CA ASP A 388 -20.51 5.77 30.53
C ASP A 388 -21.49 6.78 29.90
N THR A 389 -20.99 7.92 29.45
CA THR A 389 -21.77 8.96 28.76
C THR A 389 -22.27 8.47 27.40
N ILE A 390 -21.41 7.84 26.61
CA ILE A 390 -21.79 7.23 25.33
C ILE A 390 -22.83 6.13 25.55
N ALA A 391 -22.59 5.24 26.51
CA ALA A 391 -23.49 4.12 26.84
C ALA A 391 -24.90 4.62 27.22
N LYS A 392 -24.98 5.66 28.07
CA LYS A 392 -26.25 6.31 28.43
C LYS A 392 -26.92 6.92 27.21
N ARG A 393 -26.18 7.65 26.37
CA ARG A 393 -26.70 8.32 25.17
C ARG A 393 -27.37 7.35 24.20
N ILE A 394 -26.78 6.17 23.99
CA ILE A 394 -27.35 5.15 23.09
C ILE A 394 -28.38 4.23 23.78
N GLY A 395 -28.67 4.50 25.06
CA GLY A 395 -29.69 3.80 25.85
C GLY A 395 -29.32 2.36 26.21
N LEU A 396 -28.07 2.08 26.59
CA LEU A 396 -27.71 0.80 27.20
C LEU A 396 -28.32 0.66 28.60
N ASP A 397 -28.56 -0.57 29.05
CA ASP A 397 -28.80 -0.85 30.47
C ASP A 397 -27.49 -0.58 31.22
N MET A 398 -27.44 0.55 31.91
CA MET A 398 -26.23 1.00 32.61
C MET A 398 -25.84 0.11 33.78
N LYS A 399 -26.79 -0.59 34.40
CA LYS A 399 -26.46 -1.53 35.48
C LYS A 399 -25.77 -2.75 34.91
N ARG A 400 -26.28 -3.27 33.79
CA ARG A 400 -25.64 -4.35 33.03
C ARG A 400 -24.29 -3.92 32.48
N PHE A 401 -24.21 -2.78 31.79
CA PHE A 401 -22.99 -2.26 31.17
C PHE A 401 -21.85 -2.11 32.19
N ARG A 402 -22.09 -1.45 33.33
CA ARG A 402 -21.06 -1.29 34.36
C ARG A 402 -20.62 -2.61 34.99
N ARG A 403 -21.54 -3.57 35.15
CA ARG A 403 -21.17 -4.92 35.61
C ARG A 403 -20.27 -5.61 34.59
N ASP A 404 -20.64 -5.56 33.31
CA ASP A 404 -19.88 -6.17 32.22
C ASP A 404 -18.49 -5.49 32.06
N MET A 405 -18.39 -4.19 32.34
CA MET A 405 -17.13 -3.43 32.37
C MET A 405 -16.23 -3.72 33.59
N ALA A 406 -16.82 -3.99 34.76
CA ALA A 406 -16.10 -4.35 35.98
C ALA A 406 -15.54 -5.79 35.93
N GLY A 407 -16.12 -6.64 35.09
CA GLY A 407 -15.68 -8.00 34.83
C GLY A 407 -14.54 -8.08 33.80
N ARG A 408 -14.14 -9.32 33.49
CA ARG A 408 -13.14 -9.66 32.44
C ARG A 408 -13.67 -10.67 31.43
N GLU A 409 -14.94 -11.04 31.53
CA GLU A 409 -15.59 -12.03 30.67
C GLU A 409 -15.59 -11.62 29.20
N LEU A 410 -15.55 -10.32 28.92
CA LEU A 410 -15.51 -9.75 27.58
C LEU A 410 -14.08 -9.48 27.07
N ASP A 411 -13.07 -9.59 27.93
CA ASP A 411 -11.66 -9.41 27.52
C ASP A 411 -11.27 -10.48 26.48
N GLN A 412 -11.78 -11.71 26.63
CA GLN A 412 -11.49 -12.81 25.70
C GLN A 412 -11.91 -12.49 24.26
N VAL A 413 -13.00 -11.75 24.04
CA VAL A 413 -13.43 -11.35 22.68
C VAL A 413 -12.39 -10.44 22.04
N VAL A 414 -11.81 -9.52 22.83
CA VAL A 414 -10.76 -8.60 22.38
C VAL A 414 -9.45 -9.34 22.15
N ASP A 415 -9.08 -10.24 23.07
CA ASP A 415 -7.85 -11.03 22.99
C ASP A 415 -7.87 -12.00 21.80
N ASP A 416 -9.02 -12.62 21.51
CA ASP A 416 -9.18 -13.52 20.35
C ASP A 416 -9.00 -12.77 19.02
N ASP A 417 -9.55 -11.55 18.90
CA ASP A 417 -9.38 -10.73 17.71
C ASP A 417 -7.94 -10.21 17.56
N LEU A 418 -7.27 -9.84 18.67
CA LEU A 418 -5.85 -9.49 18.68
C LEU A 418 -4.96 -10.67 18.24
N ALA A 419 -5.23 -11.87 18.76
CA ALA A 419 -4.53 -13.08 18.38
C ALA A 419 -4.74 -13.40 16.90
N LEU A 420 -5.97 -13.25 16.39
CA LEU A 420 -6.27 -13.42 14.97
C LEU A 420 -5.52 -12.40 14.10
N GLY A 421 -5.53 -11.11 14.48
CA GLY A 421 -4.79 -10.07 13.77
C GLY A 421 -3.31 -10.40 13.69
N ALA A 422 -2.70 -10.78 14.81
CA ALA A 422 -1.29 -11.19 14.87
C ALA A 422 -0.99 -12.42 13.99
N MET A 423 -1.85 -13.44 14.00
CA MET A 423 -1.70 -14.63 13.15
C MET A 423 -1.79 -14.31 11.66
N LEU A 424 -2.61 -13.32 11.27
CA LEU A 424 -2.74 -12.88 9.89
C LEU A 424 -1.58 -11.96 9.45
N GLY A 425 -0.80 -11.42 10.39
CA GLY A 425 0.27 -10.45 10.10
C GLY A 425 -0.17 -8.99 10.16
N VAL A 426 -1.31 -8.69 10.80
CA VAL A 426 -1.74 -7.31 11.10
C VAL A 426 -0.76 -6.69 12.10
N THR A 427 -0.03 -5.65 11.67
CA THR A 427 0.99 -4.98 12.51
C THR A 427 0.58 -3.59 12.99
N GLY A 428 -0.58 -3.08 12.55
CA GLY A 428 -1.08 -1.77 12.91
C GLY A 428 -2.55 -1.60 12.52
N THR A 429 -3.12 -0.45 12.88
CA THR A 429 -4.53 -0.12 12.60
C THR A 429 -4.70 1.23 11.90
N PRO A 430 -5.70 1.38 11.03
CA PRO A 430 -6.65 0.34 10.65
C PRO A 430 -6.01 -0.66 9.66
N ALA A 431 -6.46 -1.91 9.71
CA ALA A 431 -6.19 -2.90 8.67
C ALA A 431 -7.52 -3.48 8.22
N TYR A 432 -7.69 -3.63 6.91
CA TYR A 432 -8.93 -4.11 6.30
C TYR A 432 -8.66 -5.35 5.46
N PHE A 433 -9.67 -6.22 5.37
CA PHE A 433 -9.68 -7.34 4.43
C PHE A 433 -10.97 -7.29 3.61
N VAL A 434 -10.87 -7.01 2.32
CA VAL A 434 -12.01 -7.02 1.37
C VAL A 434 -12.06 -8.39 0.73
N ASN A 435 -13.00 -9.25 1.15
CA ASN A 435 -13.04 -10.67 0.77
C ASN A 435 -11.69 -11.38 0.95
N GLY A 436 -10.98 -11.04 2.04
CA GLY A 436 -9.67 -11.59 2.35
C GLY A 436 -8.47 -10.84 1.75
N ARG A 437 -8.68 -9.84 0.89
CA ARG A 437 -7.59 -9.05 0.32
C ARG A 437 -7.22 -7.87 1.22
N PRO A 438 -5.95 -7.75 1.64
CA PRO A 438 -5.59 -6.77 2.65
C PRO A 438 -5.49 -5.35 2.08
N ILE A 439 -5.92 -4.38 2.88
CA ILE A 439 -5.65 -2.95 2.71
C ILE A 439 -5.14 -2.44 4.06
N GLU A 440 -3.88 -2.02 4.10
CA GLU A 440 -3.24 -1.52 5.32
C GLU A 440 -3.31 0.00 5.41
N GLY A 441 -3.76 0.50 6.56
CA GLY A 441 -3.83 1.92 6.85
C GLY A 441 -5.12 2.62 6.37
N ALA A 442 -5.22 3.90 6.70
CA ALA A 442 -6.35 4.76 6.35
C ALA A 442 -6.16 5.35 4.95
N LEU A 443 -6.23 4.49 3.92
CA LEU A 443 -6.08 4.91 2.52
C LEU A 443 -7.29 5.71 2.03
N PRO A 444 -7.12 6.57 1.00
CA PRO A 444 -8.23 7.24 0.33
C PRO A 444 -9.26 6.24 -0.22
N GLU A 445 -10.51 6.67 -0.27
CA GLU A 445 -11.66 5.87 -0.73
C GLU A 445 -11.42 5.15 -2.07
N LEU A 446 -10.69 5.79 -2.98
CA LEU A 446 -10.37 5.24 -4.30
C LEU A 446 -9.66 3.87 -4.23
N HIS A 447 -8.77 3.67 -3.26
CA HIS A 447 -8.04 2.41 -3.08
C HIS A 447 -8.98 1.28 -2.69
N PHE A 448 -9.96 1.57 -1.82
CA PHE A 448 -11.00 0.61 -1.43
C PHE A 448 -11.92 0.31 -2.59
N ARG A 449 -12.41 1.34 -3.29
CA ARG A 449 -13.31 1.17 -4.44
C ARG A 449 -12.68 0.26 -5.48
N LEU A 450 -11.40 0.47 -5.78
CA LEU A 450 -10.66 -0.34 -6.75
C LEU A 450 -10.64 -1.84 -6.39
N VAL A 451 -10.41 -2.17 -5.12
CA VAL A 451 -10.48 -3.56 -4.65
C VAL A 451 -11.93 -4.07 -4.63
N ILE A 452 -12.89 -3.23 -4.23
CA ILE A 452 -14.32 -3.58 -4.18
C ILE A 452 -14.86 -3.91 -5.57
N GLU A 453 -14.55 -3.12 -6.61
CA GLU A 453 -15.01 -3.40 -7.97
C GLU A 453 -14.46 -4.73 -8.49
N GLU A 454 -13.16 -5.00 -8.32
CA GLU A 454 -12.58 -6.31 -8.67
C GLU A 454 -13.24 -7.45 -7.88
N GLU A 455 -13.53 -7.25 -6.59
CA GLU A 455 -14.21 -8.25 -5.78
C GLU A 455 -15.67 -8.47 -6.19
N LEU A 456 -16.35 -7.45 -6.69
CA LEU A 456 -17.69 -7.59 -7.26
C LEU A 456 -17.66 -8.43 -8.53
N GLU A 457 -16.66 -8.27 -9.39
CA GLU A 457 -16.47 -9.10 -10.59
C GLU A 457 -16.12 -10.55 -10.23
N ARG A 458 -15.21 -10.76 -9.27
CA ARG A 458 -14.88 -12.09 -8.77
C ARG A 458 -16.09 -12.77 -8.13
N ALA A 459 -16.87 -12.02 -7.35
CA ALA A 459 -18.12 -12.50 -6.77
C ALA A 459 -19.13 -12.90 -7.84
N ALA A 460 -19.35 -12.07 -8.87
CA ALA A 460 -20.23 -12.38 -9.98
C ALA A 460 -19.80 -13.66 -10.71
N THR A 461 -18.50 -13.78 -11.01
CA THR A 461 -17.92 -14.97 -11.65
C THR A 461 -18.12 -16.23 -10.81
N ALA A 462 -17.93 -16.14 -9.49
CA ALA A 462 -18.15 -17.25 -8.58
C ALA A 462 -19.63 -17.69 -8.54
N LEU A 463 -20.56 -16.73 -8.51
CA LEU A 463 -21.99 -16.99 -8.56
C LEU A 463 -22.42 -17.65 -9.87
N GLU A 464 -21.90 -17.18 -11.01
CA GLU A 464 -22.12 -17.79 -12.34
C GLU A 464 -21.61 -19.23 -12.41
N ARG A 465 -20.52 -19.53 -11.70
CA ARG A 465 -19.97 -20.89 -11.54
C ARG A 465 -20.74 -21.75 -10.52
N GLY A 466 -21.84 -21.25 -9.96
CA GLY A 466 -22.73 -22.00 -9.08
C GLY A 466 -22.36 -21.97 -7.59
N VAL A 467 -21.48 -21.06 -7.17
CA VAL A 467 -21.21 -20.85 -5.74
C VAL A 467 -22.47 -20.29 -5.07
N GLU A 468 -22.93 -20.93 -3.99
CA GLU A 468 -24.06 -20.42 -3.21
C GLU A 468 -23.72 -19.07 -2.57
N PRO A 469 -24.64 -18.07 -2.57
CA PRO A 469 -24.38 -16.76 -1.95
C PRO A 469 -23.89 -16.82 -0.50
N ALA A 470 -24.34 -17.81 0.28
CA ALA A 470 -23.90 -18.01 1.66
C ALA A 470 -22.45 -18.50 1.80
N LYS A 471 -21.88 -19.12 0.76
CA LYS A 471 -20.49 -19.64 0.70
C LYS A 471 -19.56 -18.68 -0.06
N LEU A 472 -20.07 -17.56 -0.56
CA LEU A 472 -19.36 -16.67 -1.45
C LEU A 472 -18.10 -16.08 -0.79
N TYR A 473 -18.25 -15.52 0.41
CA TYR A 473 -17.12 -14.99 1.19
C TYR A 473 -16.02 -16.05 1.39
N ASP A 474 -16.41 -17.23 1.88
CA ASP A 474 -15.49 -18.34 2.13
C ASP A 474 -14.77 -18.80 0.86
N THR A 475 -15.45 -18.79 -0.28
CA THR A 475 -14.88 -19.17 -1.57
C THR A 475 -13.87 -18.13 -2.05
N LEU A 476 -14.24 -16.84 -1.98
CA LEU A 476 -13.36 -15.74 -2.43
C LEU A 476 -12.11 -15.64 -1.56
N CYS A 477 -12.22 -15.83 -0.24
CA CYS A 477 -11.08 -15.87 0.69
C CYS A 477 -10.11 -17.05 0.48
N ARG A 478 -10.49 -18.06 -0.31
CA ARG A 478 -9.66 -19.24 -0.63
C ARG A 478 -9.24 -19.32 -2.09
N THR A 479 -9.67 -18.35 -2.90
CA THR A 479 -9.33 -18.26 -4.31
C THR A 479 -8.26 -17.19 -4.46
N PRO A 480 -7.06 -17.50 -4.98
CA PRO A 480 -6.05 -16.49 -5.28
C PRO A 480 -6.55 -15.43 -6.28
N ILE A 481 -5.82 -14.31 -6.38
CA ILE A 481 -6.00 -13.34 -7.47
C ILE A 481 -5.23 -13.87 -8.68
N GLU A 482 -5.83 -13.78 -9.87
CA GLU A 482 -5.19 -14.13 -11.15
C GLU A 482 -4.23 -13.04 -11.67
#